data_AF-A0A368FW41-F1
#
_entry.id   AF-A0A368FW41-F1
#
_cell.length_a   1.000
_cell.length_b   1.000
_cell.length_c   1.000
_cell.angle_alpha   90.00
_cell.angle_beta   90.00
_cell.angle_gamma   90.00
#
_symmetry.space_group_name_H-M   'P 1'
#
loop_
_entity.id
_entity.type
_entity.pdbx_description
1 polymer ?
#
loop_
_entity_poly.entity_id
_entity_poly.type
_entity_poly.pdbx_seq_one_letter_code
_entity_poly.pdbx_strand_id
1 'polypeptide(L)'
;MLEQISMKINGRSTKGENIADNGGLKQAYKAYKKYQQSHRPPPRLPGVNLTHDQLFFLNYAQIWCGTMNDKEAVRKLRTSEHSPGPIRFVSMSP
;
A
#
# COMPACT_ATOMS: atom_id res chain seq x y z
N MET A 1 1.92 -14.20 5.60
CA MET A 1 2.95 -15.19 5.20
C MET A 1 3.20 -14.97 3.71
N LEU A 2 4.44 -15.05 3.23
CA LEU A 2 4.66 -15.13 1.78
C LEU A 2 4.51 -16.60 1.38
N GLU A 3 3.36 -16.96 0.82
CA GLU A 3 3.01 -18.35 0.50
C GLU A 3 3.96 -18.97 -0.53
N GLN A 4 4.42 -18.17 -1.50
CA GLN A 4 5.39 -18.57 -2.54
C GLN A 4 6.64 -19.26 -1.98
N ILE A 5 7.11 -18.84 -0.80
CA ILE A 5 8.32 -19.39 -0.16
C ILE A 5 8.07 -19.94 1.25
N SER A 6 6.79 -20.06 1.66
CA SER A 6 6.38 -20.57 2.99
C SER A 6 7.08 -19.88 4.18
N MET A 7 7.44 -18.61 4.05
CA MET A 7 8.14 -17.85 5.10
C MET A 7 7.23 -16.79 5.76
N LYS A 8 7.39 -16.61 7.07
CA LYS A 8 6.71 -15.55 7.84
C LYS A 8 7.54 -14.27 7.83
N ILE A 9 6.86 -13.12 7.77
CA ILE A 9 7.49 -11.81 7.92
C ILE A 9 7.82 -11.59 9.38
N ASN A 10 8.99 -10.98 9.64
CA ASN A 10 9.34 -10.51 10.95
C ASN A 10 8.69 -9.14 11.21
N GLY A 11 7.54 -9.16 11.90
CA GLY A 11 6.82 -7.93 12.23
C GLY A 11 7.56 -6.98 13.18
N ARG A 12 8.64 -7.42 13.84
CA ARG A 12 9.46 -6.55 14.70
C ARG A 12 10.42 -5.69 13.88
N SER A 13 11.03 -6.26 12.84
CA SER A 13 11.95 -5.53 11.95
C SER A 13 11.21 -4.61 10.98
N THR A 14 9.96 -4.92 10.62
CA THR A 14 9.18 -4.08 9.69
C THR A 14 8.25 -3.07 10.35
N LYS A 15 8.22 -3.03 11.69
CA LYS A 15 7.26 -2.22 12.45
C LYS A 15 7.35 -0.73 12.14
N GLY A 16 8.57 -0.17 12.05
CA GLY A 16 8.78 1.26 11.83
C GLY A 16 8.17 1.71 10.50
N GLU A 17 8.51 0.99 9.44
CA GLU A 17 7.99 1.26 8.09
C GLU A 17 6.50 1.03 7.99
N ASN A 18 5.98 -0.04 8.60
CA ASN A 18 4.53 -0.30 8.63
C ASN A 18 3.76 0.83 9.35
N ILE A 19 4.35 1.47 10.38
CA ILE A 19 3.74 2.63 11.06
C ILE A 19 3.81 3.88 10.17
N ALA A 20 4.98 4.16 9.58
CA ALA A 20 5.17 5.32 8.72
C ALA A 20 4.20 5.30 7.52
N ASP A 21 4.06 4.14 6.92
CA ASP A 21 3.13 3.83 5.86
C ASP A 21 1.66 4.08 6.21
N ASN A 22 1.18 3.48 7.30
CA ASN A 22 -0.20 3.63 7.76
C ASN A 22 -0.48 5.09 8.15
N GLY A 23 0.48 5.73 8.83
CA GLY A 23 0.42 7.14 9.18
C GLY A 23 0.34 8.03 7.94
N GLY A 24 1.22 7.80 6.97
CA GLY A 24 1.29 8.55 5.71
C GLY A 24 0.01 8.43 4.89
N LEU A 25 -0.51 7.21 4.70
CA LEU A 25 -1.76 6.99 3.97
C LEU A 25 -2.94 7.69 4.66
N LYS A 26 -3.03 7.59 5.99
CA LYS A 26 -4.09 8.26 6.77
C LYS A 26 -4.04 9.78 6.63
N GLN A 27 -2.84 10.38 6.68
CA GLN A 27 -2.70 11.83 6.52
C GLN A 27 -2.98 12.27 5.08
N ALA A 28 -2.49 11.52 4.08
CA ALA A 28 -2.76 11.78 2.67
C ALA A 28 -4.26 11.75 2.37
N TYR A 29 -4.98 10.74 2.87
CA TYR A 29 -6.42 10.64 2.66
C TYR A 29 -7.19 11.78 3.36
N LYS A 30 -6.79 12.16 4.59
CA LYS A 30 -7.36 13.34 5.26
C LYS A 30 -7.15 14.63 4.46
N ALA A 31 -5.94 14.84 3.94
CA ALA A 31 -5.63 15.99 3.09
C ALA A 31 -6.48 15.99 1.81
N TYR A 32 -6.66 14.81 1.19
CA TYR A 32 -7.51 14.64 0.02
C TYR A 32 -8.99 14.97 0.30
N LYS A 33 -9.56 14.50 1.41
CA LYS A 33 -10.93 14.86 1.80
C LYS A 33 -11.07 16.37 2.09
N LYS A 34 -10.07 16.99 2.72
CA LYS A 34 -10.04 18.44 2.92
C LYS A 34 -9.98 19.20 1.60
N TYR A 35 -9.20 18.73 0.64
CA TYR A 35 -9.13 19.31 -0.70
C TYR A 35 -10.49 19.25 -1.41
N GLN A 36 -11.21 18.13 -1.33
CA GLN A 36 -12.56 17.98 -1.89
C GLN A 36 -13.62 18.92 -1.29
N GLN A 37 -13.40 19.46 -0.08
CA GLN A 37 -14.34 20.41 0.52
C GLN A 37 -14.30 21.78 -0.14
N SER A 38 -13.14 22.18 -0.69
CA SER A 38 -12.95 23.48 -1.34
C SER A 38 -12.85 23.41 -2.86
N HIS A 39 -12.84 22.21 -3.44
CA HIS A 39 -12.68 22.00 -4.88
C HIS A 39 -13.77 21.09 -5.43
N ARG A 40 -14.30 21.46 -6.59
CA ARG A 40 -15.25 20.60 -7.32
C ARG A 40 -14.50 19.33 -7.77
N PRO A 41 -15.07 18.13 -7.54
CA PRO A 41 -14.43 16.90 -7.99
C PRO A 41 -14.35 16.87 -9.52
N PRO A 42 -13.26 16.33 -10.09
CA PRO A 42 -13.16 16.14 -11.53
C PRO A 42 -14.20 15.12 -12.02
N PRO A 43 -14.44 15.02 -13.34
CA PRO A 43 -15.23 13.93 -13.90
C PRO A 43 -14.68 12.56 -13.49
N ARG A 44 -15.54 11.54 -13.45
CA ARG A 44 -15.09 10.16 -13.23
C ARG A 44 -14.19 9.71 -14.37
N LEU A 45 -13.22 8.86 -14.05
CA LEU A 45 -12.30 8.32 -15.04
C LEU A 45 -13.08 7.45 -16.05
N PRO A 46 -12.94 7.67 -17.36
CA PRO A 46 -13.58 6.82 -18.36
C PRO A 46 -12.98 5.41 -18.32
N GLY A 47 -13.81 4.40 -18.62
CA GLY A 47 -13.38 3.00 -18.69
C GLY A 47 -13.26 2.27 -17.35
N VAL A 48 -13.50 2.95 -16.22
CA VAL A 48 -13.43 2.32 -14.88
C VAL A 48 -14.61 2.80 -14.02
N ASN A 49 -15.42 1.87 -13.53
CA ASN A 49 -16.58 2.20 -12.70
C ASN A 49 -16.18 2.32 -11.21
N LEU A 50 -15.31 3.30 -10.90
CA LEU A 50 -14.83 3.56 -9.55
C LEU A 50 -15.12 5.00 -9.13
N THR A 51 -15.38 5.19 -7.84
CA THR A 51 -15.46 6.51 -7.23
C THR A 51 -14.06 7.10 -7.06
N HIS A 52 -13.97 8.41 -6.87
CA HIS A 52 -12.68 9.05 -6.62
C HIS A 52 -12.02 8.61 -5.31
N ASP A 53 -12.80 8.22 -4.30
CA ASP A 53 -12.26 7.64 -3.07
C ASP A 53 -11.69 6.23 -3.32
N GLN A 54 -12.38 5.41 -4.14
CA GLN A 54 -11.85 4.11 -4.56
C GLN A 54 -10.59 4.25 -5.43
N LEU A 55 -10.57 5.23 -6.34
CA LEU A 55 -9.41 5.53 -7.19
C LEU A 55 -8.19 5.98 -6.37
N PHE A 56 -8.40 6.73 -5.27
CA PHE A 56 -7.32 7.10 -4.36
C PHE A 56 -6.61 5.86 -3.80
N PHE A 57 -7.36 4.89 -3.26
CA PHE A 57 -6.78 3.66 -2.72
C PHE A 57 -6.25 2.73 -3.80
N LEU A 58 -6.89 2.69 -4.98
CA LEU A 58 -6.38 1.93 -6.13
C LEU A 58 -5.02 2.48 -6.59
N ASN A 59 -4.88 3.79 -6.71
CA ASN A 59 -3.62 4.42 -7.11
C ASN A 59 -2.52 4.14 -6.07
N TYR A 60 -2.86 4.21 -4.78
CA TYR A 60 -1.92 3.84 -3.72
C TYR A 60 -1.48 2.37 -3.82
N ALA A 61 -2.42 1.44 -4.07
CA ALA A 61 -2.11 0.02 -4.22
C ALA A 61 -1.19 -0.25 -5.43
N GLN A 62 -1.40 0.46 -6.54
CA GLN A 62 -0.61 0.30 -7.77
C GLN A 62 0.87 0.61 -7.59
N ILE A 63 1.24 1.51 -6.67
CA ILE A 63 2.65 1.81 -6.34
C ILE A 63 3.38 0.56 -5.82
N TRP A 64 2.66 -0.36 -5.19
CA TRP A 64 3.21 -1.57 -4.60
C TRP A 64 3.09 -2.80 -5.49
N CYS A 65 2.53 -2.66 -6.70
CA CYS A 65 2.47 -3.74 -7.68
C CYS A 65 3.89 -4.12 -8.12
N GLY A 66 4.24 -5.39 -7.93
CA GLY A 66 5.51 -5.93 -8.38
C GLY A 66 5.63 -7.40 -8.01
N THR A 67 6.38 -8.14 -8.81
CA THR A 67 6.69 -9.56 -8.59
C THR A 67 8.15 -9.72 -8.19
N MET A 68 8.47 -10.79 -7.47
CA MET A 68 9.83 -11.14 -7.09
C MET A 68 10.04 -12.64 -7.31
N ASN A 69 11.25 -13.03 -7.69
CA ASN A 69 11.61 -14.44 -7.69
C ASN A 69 11.89 -14.93 -6.25
N ASP A 70 11.90 -16.25 -6.04
CA ASP A 70 12.02 -16.84 -4.70
C ASP A 70 13.31 -16.42 -3.99
N LYS A 71 14.43 -16.34 -4.71
CA LYS A 71 15.73 -15.96 -4.15
C LYS A 71 15.69 -14.51 -3.64
N GLU A 72 15.10 -13.61 -4.41
CA GLU A 72 14.88 -12.23 -4.02
C GLU A 72 13.91 -12.11 -2.85
N ALA A 73 12.83 -12.91 -2.84
CA ALA A 73 11.88 -12.93 -1.74
C ALA A 73 12.55 -13.34 -0.41
N VAL A 74 13.35 -14.39 -0.42
CA VAL A 74 14.12 -14.85 0.74
C VAL A 74 15.13 -13.78 1.19
N ARG A 75 15.88 -13.18 0.24
CA ARG A 75 16.83 -12.11 0.55
C ARG A 75 16.13 -10.92 1.19
N LYS A 76 15.05 -10.45 0.58
CA LYS A 76 14.28 -9.28 1.02
C LYS A 76 13.66 -9.52 2.39
N LEU A 77 13.13 -10.70 2.68
CA LEU A 77 12.63 -11.04 4.02
C LEU A 77 13.71 -10.99 5.11
N ARG A 78 14.97 -11.30 4.77
CA ARG A 78 16.08 -11.33 5.73
C ARG A 78 16.72 -9.97 5.95
N THR A 79 16.77 -9.11 4.93
CA THR A 79 17.55 -7.88 4.96
C THR A 79 16.73 -6.60 4.90
N SER A 80 15.45 -6.67 4.52
CA SER A 80 14.60 -5.48 4.33
C SER A 80 13.95 -5.06 5.64
N GLU A 81 13.99 -3.76 5.92
CA GLU A 81 13.17 -3.12 6.95
C GLU A 81 11.74 -2.83 6.46
N HIS A 82 11.49 -2.91 5.15
CA HIS A 82 10.15 -2.81 4.58
C HIS A 82 9.51 -4.18 4.38
N SER A 83 8.21 -4.27 4.67
CA SER A 83 7.39 -5.42 4.28
C SER A 83 7.34 -5.57 2.74
N PRO A 84 7.24 -6.79 2.19
CA PRO A 84 6.96 -7.01 0.77
C PRO A 84 5.67 -6.30 0.31
N GLY A 85 5.66 -5.78 -0.92
CA GLY A 85 4.57 -4.96 -1.49
C GLY A 85 3.15 -5.54 -1.30
N PRO A 86 2.91 -6.84 -1.63
CA PRO A 86 1.60 -7.46 -1.43
C PRO A 86 1.13 -7.47 0.04
N ILE A 87 2.06 -7.53 0.99
CA ILE A 87 1.72 -7.58 2.42
C ILE A 87 1.61 -6.16 3.01
N ARG A 88 2.37 -5.19 2.49
CA ARG A 88 2.17 -3.77 2.82
C ARG A 88 0.71 -3.37 2.60
N PHE A 89 0.19 -3.58 1.39
CA PHE A 89 -1.20 -3.26 1.05
C PHE A 89 -2.23 -3.87 2.03
N VAL A 90 -2.15 -5.18 2.30
CA VAL A 90 -3.10 -5.87 3.19
C VAL A 90 -3.02 -5.33 4.63
N SER A 91 -1.84 -4.94 5.09
CA SER A 91 -1.65 -4.36 6.43
C SER A 91 -2.03 -2.87 6.55
N MET A 92 -2.40 -2.23 5.44
CA MET A 92 -2.77 -0.81 5.34
C MET A 92 -4.24 -0.61 4.96
N SER A 93 -4.99 -1.71 4.75
CA SER A 93 -6.44 -1.63 4.62
C SER A 93 -7.04 -1.14 5.95
N PRO A 94 -7.92 -0.12 5.92
CA PRO A 94 -8.55 0.43 7.12
C PRO A 94 -9.43 -0.58 7.86
#